data_AF-A0A2P5YR81-F1
#
_entry.id   AF-A0A2P5YR81-F1
#
_cell.length_a   1.000
_cell.length_b   1.000
_cell.length_c   1.000
_cell.angle_alpha   90.00
_cell.angle_beta   90.00
_cell.angle_gamma   90.00
#
_symmetry.space_group_name_H-M   'P 1'
#
loop_
_entity.id
_entity.type
_entity.pdbx_description
1 polymer ?
#
loop_
_entity_poly.entity_id
_entity_poly.type
_entity_poly.pdbx_seq_one_letter_code
_entity_poly.pdbx_strand_id
1 'polypeptide(L)'
;MSIPKEIEQVMKMRGGSVLGKKTILKSDHFPGCQNKRLSPQIDGAPNYRQADSLRVHGVAIPTIVGIQNVLNHIGAQKDGKQAHVLWISLREEPVVYINGHPFVLRDVERPFSNLEYTGINRDRVEQMEARLKEDILMEAARYGNKILVTDELPDGEMVDQWEQVSCNSVKTPLEVYEELQLAGYHVDYERVPITDEKSPKELDFDILIIIEVPVLVLGYLLYGSLGTAMAVNKISQANISTEVIFNCQMGRGRTTTGMVIATLVYLNRIGASGIPRTNSIGRVFNSGSNITNNLPNSEEAICRGEYTLIRSLIRVLEGGVEGKRQVDKVIDKCASMQNLREAIATYRNSILRQPDEMKREASLSFFVEYLERYYFLICFAVYIHSERAALRSSSFDHTSFSDWMKARPELYSIIHR
;
A
#
# COMPACT_ATOMS: atom_id res chain seq x y z
N MET A 1 -13.19 -31.64 1.76
CA MET A 1 -13.99 -32.88 1.53
C MET A 1 -14.90 -32.69 0.30
N SER A 2 -15.96 -33.48 0.04
CA SER A 2 -16.93 -33.11 -1.01
C SER A 2 -17.76 -31.90 -0.54
N ILE A 3 -17.75 -30.81 -1.30
CA ILE A 3 -18.53 -29.61 -0.98
C ILE A 3 -20.02 -29.99 -0.93
N PRO A 4 -20.79 -29.55 0.10
CA PRO A 4 -22.23 -29.74 0.12
C PRO A 4 -22.88 -29.21 -1.16
N LYS A 5 -23.72 -30.01 -1.82
CA LYS A 5 -24.30 -29.66 -3.14
C LYS A 5 -25.00 -28.29 -3.16
N GLU A 6 -25.60 -27.92 -2.03
CA GLU A 6 -26.22 -26.62 -1.79
C GLU A 6 -25.22 -25.46 -1.89
N ILE A 7 -24.03 -25.60 -1.33
CA ILE A 7 -22.97 -24.57 -1.34
C ILE A 7 -22.40 -24.38 -2.75
N GLU A 8 -22.12 -25.47 -3.48
CA GLU A 8 -21.78 -25.38 -4.91
C GLU A 8 -22.90 -24.69 -5.71
N GLN A 9 -24.16 -24.93 -5.35
CA GLN A 9 -25.31 -24.32 -6.03
C GLN A 9 -25.42 -22.82 -5.73
N VAL A 10 -25.17 -22.37 -4.49
CA VAL A 10 -25.05 -20.93 -4.15
C VAL A 10 -23.97 -20.28 -5.02
N MET A 11 -22.74 -20.82 -5.02
CA MET A 11 -21.61 -20.26 -5.79
C MET A 11 -21.86 -20.21 -7.32
N LYS A 12 -22.67 -21.12 -7.86
CA LYS A 12 -23.08 -21.15 -9.28
C LYS A 12 -24.27 -20.24 -9.61
N MET A 13 -25.11 -19.95 -8.61
CA MET A 13 -26.29 -19.09 -8.72
C MET A 13 -26.01 -17.61 -8.39
N ARG A 14 -24.81 -17.28 -7.87
CA ARG A 14 -24.34 -15.90 -7.70
C ARG A 14 -24.55 -15.09 -8.97
N GLY A 15 -25.01 -13.85 -8.81
CA GLY A 15 -25.44 -13.00 -9.92
C GLY A 15 -25.41 -11.51 -9.56
N GLY A 16 -24.54 -11.14 -8.61
CA GLY A 16 -24.23 -9.76 -8.32
C GLY A 16 -23.37 -9.11 -9.42
N SER A 17 -23.25 -7.79 -9.37
CA SER A 17 -22.43 -7.02 -10.31
C SER A 17 -20.92 -7.07 -10.00
N VAL A 18 -20.58 -7.47 -8.78
CA VAL A 18 -19.24 -7.72 -8.25
C VAL A 18 -19.18 -9.12 -7.61
N LEU A 19 -20.20 -9.51 -6.82
CA LEU A 19 -20.37 -10.88 -6.29
C LEU A 19 -20.93 -11.83 -7.37
N GLY A 20 -20.09 -12.12 -8.37
CA GLY A 20 -20.44 -12.91 -9.55
C GLY A 20 -20.31 -14.42 -9.36
N LYS A 21 -20.65 -15.17 -10.43
CA LYS A 21 -20.39 -16.61 -10.53
C LYS A 21 -18.91 -16.92 -10.37
N LYS A 22 -18.59 -18.11 -9.83
CA LYS A 22 -17.21 -18.53 -9.48
C LYS A 22 -16.51 -17.67 -8.42
N THR A 23 -17.19 -16.74 -7.75
CA THR A 23 -16.56 -15.93 -6.70
C THR A 23 -16.94 -16.38 -5.29
N ILE A 24 -15.99 -16.26 -4.36
CA ILE A 24 -16.18 -16.48 -2.92
C ILE A 24 -15.86 -15.20 -2.13
N LEU A 25 -16.47 -15.06 -0.95
CA LEU A 25 -16.17 -14.01 0.02
C LEU A 25 -15.23 -14.59 1.06
N LYS A 26 -13.93 -14.50 0.80
CA LYS A 26 -12.93 -15.09 1.69
C LYS A 26 -12.65 -14.16 2.85
N SER A 27 -12.57 -14.70 4.06
CA SER A 27 -12.01 -14.01 5.23
C SER A 27 -10.57 -13.60 4.96
N ASP A 28 -10.27 -12.32 5.17
CA ASP A 28 -8.93 -11.76 5.02
C ASP A 28 -8.06 -11.94 6.28
N HIS A 29 -8.65 -12.47 7.36
CA HIS A 29 -7.94 -12.94 8.56
C HIS A 29 -7.76 -14.45 8.48
N PHE A 30 -6.57 -14.88 8.06
CA PHE A 30 -6.24 -16.29 7.82
C PHE A 30 -5.01 -16.74 8.63
N PRO A 31 -4.83 -18.06 8.88
CA PRO A 31 -3.67 -18.60 9.58
C PRO A 31 -2.35 -18.15 8.95
N GLY A 32 -1.46 -17.55 9.76
CA GLY A 32 -0.20 -17.00 9.27
C GLY A 32 -0.25 -15.57 8.74
N CYS A 33 -1.42 -14.91 8.67
CA CYS A 33 -1.50 -13.48 8.36
C CYS A 33 -0.78 -12.60 9.41
N GLN A 34 -0.63 -13.09 10.66
CA GLN A 34 0.02 -12.40 11.77
C GLN A 34 1.44 -12.92 12.08
N ASN A 35 2.44 -12.05 11.95
CA ASN A 35 3.80 -12.26 12.42
C ASN A 35 3.91 -11.97 13.93
N LYS A 36 3.79 -13.03 14.74
CA LYS A 36 3.84 -12.97 16.22
C LYS A 36 5.15 -12.46 16.84
N ARG A 37 6.19 -12.17 16.03
CA ARG A 37 7.43 -11.51 16.48
C ARG A 37 7.35 -9.99 16.53
N LEU A 38 6.33 -9.38 15.92
CA LEU A 38 6.11 -7.93 15.98
C LEU A 38 5.56 -7.51 17.35
N SER A 39 5.94 -6.30 17.77
CA SER A 39 5.43 -5.63 18.95
C SER A 39 5.24 -4.12 18.68
N PRO A 40 4.26 -3.45 19.31
CA PRO A 40 3.23 -4.03 20.18
C PRO A 40 2.23 -4.89 19.39
N GLN A 41 1.66 -5.91 20.04
CA GLN A 41 0.55 -6.66 19.48
C GLN A 41 -0.74 -5.94 19.85
N ILE A 42 -1.53 -5.55 18.84
CA ILE A 42 -2.80 -4.85 19.02
C ILE A 42 -3.91 -5.80 18.56
N ASP A 43 -4.90 -6.05 19.43
CA ASP A 43 -5.99 -6.97 19.12
C ASP A 43 -6.84 -6.46 17.95
N GLY A 44 -7.27 -7.39 17.09
CA GLY A 44 -7.93 -7.09 15.81
C GLY A 44 -7.04 -6.44 14.74
N ALA A 45 -5.78 -6.08 15.02
CA ALA A 45 -4.91 -5.32 14.11
C ALA A 45 -3.55 -6.05 13.87
N PRO A 46 -3.50 -7.05 12.98
CA PRO A 46 -2.29 -7.84 12.76
C PRO A 46 -1.14 -6.99 12.18
N ASN A 47 0.10 -7.36 12.50
CA ASN A 47 1.33 -6.76 11.96
C ASN A 47 1.49 -5.23 12.14
N TYR A 48 0.77 -4.64 13.11
CA TYR A 48 1.00 -3.27 13.54
C TYR A 48 2.47 -3.05 13.97
N ARG A 49 3.06 -1.94 13.52
CA ARG A 49 4.42 -1.50 13.87
C ARG A 49 4.64 -0.03 13.51
N GLN A 50 5.64 0.58 14.13
CA GLN A 50 6.10 1.95 13.87
C GLN A 50 7.46 1.94 13.15
N ALA A 51 7.77 2.97 12.35
CA ALA A 51 9.09 3.18 11.75
C ALA A 51 10.05 3.81 12.78
N ASP A 52 10.76 2.99 13.55
CA ASP A 52 11.45 3.37 14.80
C ASP A 52 10.56 4.19 15.74
N SER A 53 10.81 5.49 15.85
CA SER A 53 10.07 6.46 16.67
C SER A 53 9.55 7.63 15.82
N LEU A 54 9.32 7.39 14.52
CA LEU A 54 8.77 8.36 13.57
C LEU A 54 7.24 8.21 13.51
N ARG A 55 6.56 9.24 13.02
CA ARG A 55 5.09 9.30 12.91
C ARG A 55 4.49 8.47 11.76
N VAL A 56 5.11 7.33 11.47
CA VAL A 56 4.81 6.49 10.32
C VAL A 56 4.65 5.06 10.78
N HIS A 57 3.46 4.52 10.56
CA HIS A 57 3.00 3.23 11.07
C HIS A 57 2.56 2.33 9.92
N GLY A 58 2.60 1.01 10.15
CA GLY A 58 2.15 0.03 9.17
C GLY A 58 1.45 -1.14 9.83
N VAL A 59 0.35 -1.60 9.23
CA VAL A 59 -0.51 -2.66 9.76
C VAL A 59 -1.05 -3.54 8.62
N ALA A 60 -1.48 -4.76 8.92
CA ALA A 60 -2.29 -5.58 8.03
C ALA A 60 -3.72 -5.04 7.94
N ILE A 61 -4.60 -5.69 7.18
CA ILE A 61 -6.03 -5.38 7.21
C ILE A 61 -6.58 -5.66 8.63
N PRO A 62 -7.10 -4.65 9.37
CA PRO A 62 -7.63 -4.85 10.71
C PRO A 62 -9.10 -5.28 10.69
N THR A 63 -9.66 -5.67 11.83
CA THR A 63 -11.11 -5.61 12.09
C THR A 63 -11.52 -4.18 12.46
N ILE A 64 -12.82 -3.86 12.50
CA ILE A 64 -13.30 -2.54 12.97
C ILE A 64 -12.80 -2.24 14.39
N VAL A 65 -12.85 -3.25 15.27
CA VAL A 65 -12.30 -3.16 16.64
C VAL A 65 -10.77 -2.97 16.61
N GLY A 66 -10.08 -3.61 15.65
CA GLY A 66 -8.66 -3.40 15.41
C GLY A 66 -8.30 -1.95 15.04
N ILE A 67 -9.11 -1.30 14.19
CA ILE A 67 -8.93 0.13 13.86
C ILE A 67 -9.05 0.97 15.14
N GLN A 68 -10.13 0.76 15.91
CA GLN A 68 -10.34 1.45 17.19
C GLN A 68 -9.18 1.25 18.16
N ASN A 69 -8.69 0.02 18.31
CA ASN A 69 -7.54 -0.30 19.16
C ASN A 69 -6.25 0.40 18.72
N VAL A 70 -5.99 0.51 17.41
CA VAL A 70 -4.84 1.26 16.86
C VAL A 70 -4.98 2.77 17.12
N LEU A 71 -6.16 3.34 16.86
CA LEU A 71 -6.43 4.77 17.13
C LEU A 71 -6.34 5.11 18.62
N ASN A 72 -6.78 4.20 19.50
CA ASN A 72 -6.66 4.33 20.94
C ASN A 72 -5.20 4.24 21.41
N HIS A 73 -4.41 3.31 20.84
CA HIS A 73 -2.98 3.16 21.12
C HIS A 73 -2.17 4.41 20.74
N ILE A 74 -2.45 5.01 19.57
CA ILE A 74 -1.82 6.24 19.10
C ILE A 74 -2.32 7.48 19.89
N GLY A 75 -3.57 7.43 20.37
CA GLY A 75 -4.16 8.50 21.18
C GLY A 75 -5.02 9.49 20.39
N ALA A 76 -5.63 9.03 19.30
CA ALA A 76 -6.50 9.80 18.40
C ALA A 76 -7.98 9.84 18.81
N GLN A 77 -8.32 9.25 19.95
CA GLN A 77 -9.62 9.37 20.62
C GLN A 77 -9.84 10.78 21.20
N LYS A 78 -11.09 11.24 21.25
CA LYS A 78 -11.54 12.57 21.70
C LYS A 78 -10.91 13.06 23.01
N ASP A 79 -10.88 12.20 24.03
CA ASP A 79 -10.34 12.51 25.36
C ASP A 79 -8.85 12.10 25.52
N GLY A 80 -8.19 11.81 24.40
CA GLY A 80 -6.81 11.33 24.32
C GLY A 80 -5.77 12.44 24.20
N LYS A 81 -4.61 12.08 23.62
CA LYS A 81 -3.45 12.98 23.44
C LYS A 81 -3.61 13.98 22.27
N GLN A 82 -4.80 14.06 21.67
CA GLN A 82 -5.09 14.87 20.48
C GLN A 82 -4.16 14.56 19.29
N ALA A 83 -3.78 13.29 19.11
CA ALA A 83 -3.08 12.85 17.92
C ALA A 83 -4.03 12.85 16.72
N HIS A 84 -3.66 13.49 15.62
CA HIS A 84 -4.40 13.36 14.36
C HIS A 84 -3.84 12.19 13.57
N VAL A 85 -4.70 11.29 13.11
CA VAL A 85 -4.33 10.14 12.28
C VAL A 85 -4.76 10.38 10.83
N LEU A 86 -3.92 9.93 9.91
CA LEU A 86 -4.23 9.75 8.50
C LEU A 86 -4.07 8.26 8.17
N TRP A 87 -5.17 7.60 7.81
CA TRP A 87 -5.18 6.17 7.50
C TRP A 87 -5.25 5.93 5.99
N ILE A 88 -4.23 5.30 5.44
CA ILE A 88 -4.05 5.10 3.99
C ILE A 88 -4.13 3.61 3.66
N SER A 89 -5.22 3.21 3.02
CA SER A 89 -5.39 1.85 2.48
C SER A 89 -4.75 1.76 1.09
N LEU A 90 -3.77 0.88 0.94
CA LEU A 90 -3.00 0.66 -0.29
C LEU A 90 -3.59 -0.45 -1.19
N ARG A 91 -4.88 -0.72 -1.09
CA ARG A 91 -5.53 -1.91 -1.69
C ARG A 91 -6.27 -1.59 -2.99
N GLU A 92 -5.91 -2.29 -4.07
CA GLU A 92 -6.74 -2.34 -5.28
C GLU A 92 -7.87 -3.39 -5.20
N GLU A 93 -7.76 -4.34 -4.28
CA GLU A 93 -8.81 -5.34 -4.05
C GLU A 93 -10.01 -4.67 -3.33
N PRO A 94 -11.27 -4.92 -3.76
CA PRO A 94 -12.43 -4.46 -3.01
C PRO A 94 -12.60 -5.26 -1.71
N VAL A 95 -12.72 -4.55 -0.61
CA VAL A 95 -12.90 -5.06 0.76
C VAL A 95 -14.30 -4.72 1.24
N VAL A 96 -14.88 -5.61 2.03
CA VAL A 96 -16.13 -5.36 2.76
C VAL A 96 -15.99 -5.86 4.19
N TYR A 97 -16.52 -5.11 5.16
CA TYR A 97 -16.63 -5.55 6.54
C TYR A 97 -17.97 -6.23 6.76
N ILE A 98 -17.96 -7.43 7.34
CA ILE A 98 -19.17 -8.17 7.74
C ILE A 98 -19.04 -8.48 9.24
N ASN A 99 -20.02 -8.04 10.04
CA ASN A 99 -20.02 -8.12 11.51
C ASN A 99 -18.70 -7.61 12.17
N GLY A 100 -18.01 -6.67 11.50
CA GLY A 100 -16.74 -6.08 11.96
C GLY A 100 -15.47 -6.76 11.45
N HIS A 101 -15.57 -7.90 10.78
CA HIS A 101 -14.44 -8.64 10.21
C HIS A 101 -14.25 -8.34 8.71
N PRO A 102 -13.00 -8.25 8.19
CA PRO A 102 -12.74 -7.94 6.79
C PRO A 102 -12.85 -9.18 5.88
N PHE A 103 -13.59 -9.03 4.79
CA PHE A 103 -13.73 -10.03 3.71
C PHE A 103 -13.34 -9.43 2.36
N VAL A 104 -12.89 -10.29 1.45
CA VAL A 104 -12.44 -9.93 0.10
C VAL A 104 -12.95 -10.93 -0.93
N LEU A 105 -13.18 -10.45 -2.14
CA LEU A 105 -13.58 -11.29 -3.27
C LEU A 105 -12.41 -12.16 -3.76
N ARG A 106 -12.63 -13.45 -3.99
CA ARG A 106 -11.66 -14.38 -4.61
C ARG A 106 -12.32 -15.21 -5.71
N ASP A 107 -11.53 -15.72 -6.64
CA ASP A 107 -11.96 -16.78 -7.56
C ASP A 107 -11.93 -18.14 -6.86
N VAL A 108 -12.98 -18.95 -7.01
CA VAL A 108 -13.14 -20.28 -6.39
C VAL A 108 -12.10 -21.30 -6.88
N GLU A 109 -11.56 -21.15 -8.09
CA GLU A 109 -10.50 -22.00 -8.64
C GLU A 109 -9.10 -21.52 -8.18
N ARG A 110 -8.99 -20.31 -7.63
CA ARG A 110 -7.74 -19.71 -7.14
C ARG A 110 -7.91 -18.91 -5.83
N PRO A 111 -8.45 -19.51 -4.74
CA PRO A 111 -8.86 -18.77 -3.53
C PRO A 111 -7.70 -18.08 -2.79
N PHE A 112 -6.47 -18.53 -2.99
CA PHE A 112 -5.25 -17.95 -2.42
C PHE A 112 -4.63 -16.81 -3.27
N SER A 113 -5.11 -16.57 -4.51
CA SER A 113 -4.61 -15.49 -5.38
C SER A 113 -5.37 -14.19 -5.13
N ASN A 114 -4.70 -13.04 -5.14
CA ASN A 114 -5.38 -11.74 -5.23
C ASN A 114 -5.98 -11.56 -6.63
N LEU A 115 -7.14 -10.89 -6.71
CA LEU A 115 -7.74 -10.48 -7.98
C LEU A 115 -7.08 -9.16 -8.41
N GLU A 116 -6.26 -9.21 -9.46
CA GLU A 116 -5.54 -8.05 -9.95
C GLU A 116 -6.45 -7.12 -10.78
N TYR A 117 -6.46 -5.84 -10.41
CA TYR A 117 -7.18 -4.76 -11.10
C TYR A 117 -6.19 -3.66 -11.52
N THR A 118 -5.04 -4.05 -12.08
CA THR A 118 -3.89 -3.17 -12.31
C THR A 118 -4.25 -1.83 -12.95
N GLY A 119 -3.96 -0.73 -12.23
CA GLY A 119 -4.23 0.64 -12.66
C GLY A 119 -5.65 1.16 -12.36
N ILE A 120 -6.42 0.47 -11.51
CA ILE A 120 -7.70 0.98 -11.01
C ILE A 120 -7.50 2.22 -10.12
N ASN A 121 -8.42 3.19 -10.18
CA ASN A 121 -8.39 4.40 -9.34
C ASN A 121 -9.32 4.27 -8.12
N ARG A 122 -9.16 5.19 -7.14
CA ARG A 122 -9.95 5.25 -5.89
C ARG A 122 -11.45 5.07 -6.13
N ASP A 123 -12.04 5.96 -6.91
CA ASP A 123 -13.49 6.01 -7.14
C ASP A 123 -14.04 4.67 -7.64
N ARG A 124 -13.30 3.99 -8.53
CA ARG A 124 -13.73 2.72 -9.10
C ARG A 124 -13.59 1.54 -8.14
N VAL A 125 -12.63 1.56 -7.22
CA VAL A 125 -12.56 0.59 -6.11
C VAL A 125 -13.70 0.83 -5.13
N GLU A 126 -13.94 2.07 -4.69
CA GLU A 126 -15.01 2.39 -3.74
C GLU A 126 -16.41 2.11 -4.35
N GLN A 127 -16.61 2.37 -5.65
CA GLN A 127 -17.81 1.94 -6.40
C GLN A 127 -17.93 0.42 -6.57
N MET A 128 -16.84 -0.34 -6.46
CA MET A 128 -16.89 -1.82 -6.42
C MET A 128 -17.20 -2.31 -5.00
N GLU A 129 -16.72 -1.65 -3.96
CA GLU A 129 -17.03 -1.97 -2.56
C GLU A 129 -18.49 -1.67 -2.21
N ALA A 130 -19.03 -0.54 -2.67
CA ALA A 130 -20.45 -0.21 -2.53
C ALA A 130 -21.36 -1.25 -3.21
N ARG A 131 -21.08 -1.61 -4.46
CA ARG A 131 -21.83 -2.65 -5.18
C ARG A 131 -21.65 -4.05 -4.61
N LEU A 132 -20.48 -4.36 -4.05
CA LEU A 132 -20.26 -5.61 -3.32
C LEU A 132 -21.14 -5.70 -2.06
N LYS A 133 -21.29 -4.59 -1.31
CA LYS A 133 -22.25 -4.48 -0.20
C LYS A 133 -23.70 -4.66 -0.67
N GLU A 134 -24.10 -4.04 -1.78
CA GLU A 134 -25.43 -4.23 -2.37
C GLU A 134 -25.68 -5.69 -2.78
N ASP A 135 -24.74 -6.31 -3.48
CA ASP A 135 -24.82 -7.70 -3.91
C ASP A 135 -24.93 -8.67 -2.72
N ILE A 136 -24.17 -8.45 -1.65
CA ILE A 136 -24.22 -9.23 -0.41
C ILE A 136 -25.61 -9.17 0.23
N LEU A 137 -26.20 -7.97 0.32
CA LEU A 137 -27.53 -7.79 0.91
C LEU A 137 -28.61 -8.40 0.00
N MET A 138 -28.48 -8.29 -1.32
CA MET A 138 -29.38 -8.91 -2.30
C MET A 138 -29.29 -10.44 -2.34
N GLU A 139 -28.12 -11.02 -2.11
CA GLU A 139 -27.94 -12.46 -1.98
C GLU A 139 -28.49 -12.94 -0.62
N ALA A 140 -28.13 -12.27 0.47
CA ALA A 140 -28.56 -12.66 1.81
C ALA A 140 -30.08 -12.63 2.01
N ALA A 141 -30.78 -11.68 1.37
CA ALA A 141 -32.24 -11.64 1.37
C ALA A 141 -32.89 -12.91 0.78
N ARG A 142 -32.19 -13.65 -0.09
CA ARG A 142 -32.66 -14.92 -0.69
C ARG A 142 -32.43 -16.13 0.23
N TYR A 143 -31.45 -16.03 1.13
CA TYR A 143 -31.01 -17.10 2.03
C TYR A 143 -31.34 -16.81 3.51
N GLY A 144 -32.41 -16.03 3.77
CA GLY A 144 -32.92 -15.79 5.12
C GLY A 144 -32.04 -14.86 5.96
N ASN A 145 -31.51 -13.80 5.34
CA ASN A 145 -30.57 -12.84 5.91
C ASN A 145 -29.22 -13.48 6.31
N LYS A 146 -28.72 -14.40 5.48
CA LYS A 146 -27.41 -15.02 5.63
C LYS A 146 -26.62 -14.97 4.33
N ILE A 147 -25.33 -14.67 4.40
CA ILE A 147 -24.40 -14.70 3.27
C ILE A 147 -23.43 -15.87 3.43
N LEU A 148 -23.01 -16.49 2.33
CA LEU A 148 -21.98 -17.52 2.36
C LEU A 148 -20.59 -16.89 2.25
N VAL A 149 -19.79 -17.05 3.31
CA VAL A 149 -18.38 -16.65 3.41
C VAL A 149 -17.47 -17.89 3.49
N THR A 150 -16.17 -17.72 3.25
CA THR A 150 -15.20 -18.82 3.25
C THR A 150 -14.00 -18.47 4.14
N ASP A 151 -13.73 -19.31 5.14
CA ASP A 151 -12.52 -19.25 5.97
C ASP A 151 -11.42 -20.19 5.46
N GLU A 152 -10.19 -19.97 5.94
CA GLU A 152 -9.01 -20.79 5.65
C GLU A 152 -8.51 -21.41 6.96
N LEU A 153 -8.40 -22.74 7.00
CA LEU A 153 -7.88 -23.48 8.16
C LEU A 153 -6.34 -23.56 8.15
N PRO A 154 -5.69 -23.88 9.29
CA PRO A 154 -4.22 -23.88 9.39
C PRO A 154 -3.49 -24.92 8.53
N ASP A 155 -4.21 -25.86 7.93
CA ASP A 155 -3.75 -26.85 6.95
C ASP A 155 -4.01 -26.43 5.49
N GLY A 156 -4.74 -25.32 5.29
CA GLY A 156 -5.14 -24.80 3.98
C GLY A 156 -6.50 -25.32 3.48
N GLU A 157 -7.29 -26.07 4.26
CA GLU A 157 -8.67 -26.38 3.84
C GLU A 157 -9.54 -25.10 3.88
N MET A 158 -10.29 -24.87 2.80
CA MET A 158 -11.28 -23.79 2.71
C MET A 158 -12.60 -24.28 3.28
N VAL A 159 -13.16 -23.53 4.24
CA VAL A 159 -14.39 -23.89 4.95
C VAL A 159 -15.44 -22.82 4.74
N ASP A 160 -16.52 -23.17 4.05
CA ASP A 160 -17.65 -22.29 3.80
C ASP A 160 -18.61 -22.24 5.01
N GLN A 161 -19.00 -21.03 5.42
CA GLN A 161 -19.85 -20.76 6.57
C GLN A 161 -20.99 -19.79 6.22
N TRP A 162 -22.14 -19.94 6.89
CA TRP A 162 -23.32 -19.09 6.70
C TRP A 162 -23.35 -17.97 7.75
N GLU A 163 -22.86 -16.80 7.37
CA GLU A 163 -22.78 -15.63 8.25
C GLU A 163 -24.08 -14.82 8.24
N GLN A 164 -24.61 -14.47 9.42
CA GLN A 164 -25.86 -13.71 9.53
C GLN A 164 -25.62 -12.22 9.31
N VAL A 165 -26.41 -11.59 8.42
CA VAL A 165 -26.19 -10.20 8.00
C VAL A 165 -27.44 -9.33 8.04
N SER A 166 -27.20 -8.02 8.13
CA SER A 166 -28.20 -6.95 8.07
C SER A 166 -27.60 -5.74 7.36
N CYS A 167 -28.43 -4.76 6.99
CA CYS A 167 -27.96 -3.48 6.44
C CYS A 167 -26.93 -2.77 7.33
N ASN A 168 -26.97 -2.99 8.65
CA ASN A 168 -26.07 -2.36 9.63
C ASN A 168 -24.80 -3.17 9.90
N SER A 169 -24.70 -4.43 9.45
CA SER A 169 -23.51 -5.27 9.68
C SER A 169 -22.61 -5.47 8.48
N VAL A 170 -23.05 -5.06 7.28
CA VAL A 170 -22.23 -5.05 6.06
C VAL A 170 -21.82 -3.61 5.76
N LYS A 171 -20.52 -3.30 5.75
CA LYS A 171 -19.99 -1.93 5.57
C LYS A 171 -18.83 -1.87 4.59
N THR A 172 -18.75 -0.81 3.79
CA THR A 172 -17.54 -0.48 3.02
C THR A 172 -16.45 0.06 3.96
N PRO A 173 -15.17 0.07 3.55
CA PRO A 173 -14.11 0.71 4.33
C PRO A 173 -14.39 2.19 4.61
N LEU A 174 -14.93 2.93 3.63
CA LEU A 174 -15.26 4.35 3.79
C LEU A 174 -16.29 4.58 4.91
N GLU A 175 -17.40 3.85 4.88
CA GLU A 175 -18.46 3.93 5.90
C GLU A 175 -17.93 3.64 7.32
N VAL A 176 -16.95 2.74 7.45
CA VAL A 176 -16.31 2.44 8.75
C VAL A 176 -15.53 3.63 9.29
N TYR A 177 -14.81 4.38 8.45
CA TYR A 177 -14.06 5.55 8.91
C TYR A 177 -14.96 6.77 9.14
N GLU A 178 -16.01 6.96 8.33
CA GLU A 178 -17.04 7.98 8.58
C GLU A 178 -17.73 7.75 9.94
N GLU A 179 -18.07 6.50 10.29
CA GLU A 179 -18.60 6.17 11.62
C GLU A 179 -17.61 6.43 12.75
N LEU A 180 -16.31 6.19 12.54
CA LEU A 180 -15.28 6.48 13.55
C LEU A 180 -15.08 7.98 13.74
N GLN A 181 -15.14 8.78 12.68
CA GLN A 181 -15.16 10.25 12.77
C GLN A 181 -16.37 10.75 13.56
N LEU A 182 -17.57 10.21 13.28
CA LEU A 182 -18.80 10.53 14.02
C LEU A 182 -18.75 10.08 15.48
N ALA A 183 -18.05 8.98 15.80
CA ALA A 183 -17.77 8.54 17.16
C ALA A 183 -16.72 9.42 17.90
N GLY A 184 -16.11 10.39 17.21
CA GLY A 184 -15.16 11.34 17.80
C GLY A 184 -13.69 10.90 17.74
N TYR A 185 -13.31 10.03 16.81
CA TYR A 185 -11.90 9.78 16.50
C TYR A 185 -11.35 10.80 15.50
N HIS A 186 -10.15 11.31 15.77
CA HIS A 186 -9.39 12.18 14.88
C HIS A 186 -8.65 11.36 13.81
N VAL A 187 -9.39 10.80 12.86
CA VAL A 187 -8.88 9.98 11.75
C VAL A 187 -9.44 10.45 10.42
N ASP A 188 -8.57 10.70 9.45
CA ASP A 188 -8.94 10.81 8.03
C ASP A 188 -8.67 9.48 7.32
N TYR A 189 -9.48 9.15 6.30
CA TYR A 189 -9.32 7.92 5.52
C TYR A 189 -9.08 8.21 4.03
N GLU A 190 -8.02 7.59 3.52
CA GLU A 190 -7.59 7.71 2.14
C GLU A 190 -7.32 6.35 1.49
N ARG A 191 -7.56 6.27 0.18
CA ARG A 191 -7.53 5.03 -0.58
C ARG A 191 -6.66 5.20 -1.82
N VAL A 192 -5.52 4.51 -1.84
CA VAL A 192 -4.54 4.52 -2.94
C VAL A 192 -4.39 3.11 -3.48
N PRO A 193 -5.16 2.71 -4.51
CA PRO A 193 -5.04 1.37 -5.09
C PRO A 193 -3.65 1.12 -5.65
N ILE A 194 -2.87 0.24 -5.00
CA ILE A 194 -1.58 -0.24 -5.52
C ILE A 194 -1.70 -1.74 -5.76
N THR A 195 -1.26 -2.17 -6.95
CA THR A 195 -1.24 -3.59 -7.36
C THR A 195 -0.32 -4.41 -6.45
N ASP A 196 -0.78 -5.60 -6.08
CA ASP A 196 -0.04 -6.43 -5.14
C ASP A 196 1.27 -6.96 -5.73
N GLU A 197 2.29 -7.05 -4.88
CA GLU A 197 3.69 -7.41 -5.19
C GLU A 197 4.43 -6.65 -6.31
N LYS A 198 3.77 -5.79 -7.10
CA LYS A 198 4.37 -4.92 -8.15
C LYS A 198 4.99 -3.63 -7.60
N SER A 199 5.86 -2.97 -8.36
CA SER A 199 6.31 -1.61 -8.05
C SER A 199 5.12 -0.63 -8.15
N PRO A 200 4.97 0.31 -7.20
CA PRO A 200 4.17 1.51 -7.44
C PRO A 200 4.69 2.24 -8.68
N LYS A 201 3.78 2.83 -9.44
CA LYS A 201 4.08 3.65 -10.62
C LYS A 201 4.13 5.12 -10.21
N GLU A 202 4.63 5.99 -11.08
CA GLU A 202 5.01 7.35 -10.72
C GLU A 202 3.84 8.20 -10.22
N LEU A 203 2.62 7.91 -10.69
CA LEU A 203 1.38 8.53 -10.20
C LEU A 203 1.03 8.11 -8.76
N ASP A 204 1.39 6.89 -8.33
CA ASP A 204 1.17 6.44 -6.95
C ASP A 204 2.06 7.23 -5.99
N PHE A 205 3.30 7.53 -6.40
CA PHE A 205 4.20 8.42 -5.65
C PHE A 205 3.65 9.85 -5.59
N ASP A 206 3.09 10.38 -6.68
CA ASP A 206 2.43 11.69 -6.69
C ASP A 206 1.22 11.73 -5.74
N ILE A 207 0.36 10.70 -5.79
CA ILE A 207 -0.82 10.56 -4.90
C ILE A 207 -0.40 10.40 -3.43
N LEU A 208 0.63 9.60 -3.13
CA LEU A 208 1.13 9.41 -1.78
C LEU A 208 1.86 10.63 -1.20
N ILE A 209 2.41 11.49 -2.05
CA ILE A 209 2.80 12.85 -1.63
C ILE A 209 1.55 13.66 -1.28
N ILE A 210 0.56 13.71 -2.19
CA ILE A 210 -0.66 14.54 -2.09
C ILE A 210 -1.43 14.30 -0.79
N ILE A 211 -1.56 13.04 -0.37
CA ILE A 211 -2.47 12.59 0.68
C ILE A 211 -2.07 12.97 2.11
N GLU A 212 -0.83 13.42 2.36
CA GLU A 212 -0.30 13.78 3.69
C GLU A 212 -0.92 15.05 4.35
N VAL A 213 -2.22 15.33 4.17
CA VAL A 213 -2.86 16.60 4.54
C VAL A 213 -4.27 16.46 5.13
N PRO A 214 -4.39 16.45 6.47
CA PRO A 214 -5.52 17.06 7.14
C PRO A 214 -5.35 18.57 7.07
N VAL A 215 -6.22 19.24 6.33
CA VAL A 215 -7.28 20.02 6.97
C VAL A 215 -8.54 19.75 6.15
N LEU A 216 -9.70 19.96 6.76
CA LEU A 216 -10.88 20.41 6.01
C LEU A 216 -10.44 21.31 4.86
N VAL A 217 -11.14 21.18 3.74
CA VAL A 217 -11.71 22.29 2.95
C VAL A 217 -11.88 21.77 1.50
N LEU A 218 -12.94 20.98 1.26
CA LEU A 218 -13.50 20.66 -0.07
C LEU A 218 -15.03 20.50 0.02
N GLY A 219 -15.79 21.01 -0.97
CA GLY A 219 -17.25 20.79 -1.08
C GLY A 219 -17.99 21.58 -2.17
N TYR A 220 -17.30 22.37 -3.02
CA TYR A 220 -17.98 23.18 -4.06
C TYR A 220 -17.18 23.26 -5.37
N LEU A 221 -17.33 22.23 -6.23
CA LEU A 221 -17.22 22.26 -7.70
C LEU A 221 -17.19 20.82 -8.27
N LEU A 222 -18.36 20.18 -8.46
CA LEU A 222 -18.57 19.23 -9.56
C LEU A 222 -20.05 18.79 -9.72
N TYR A 223 -20.80 18.62 -8.63
CA TYR A 223 -22.23 18.27 -8.67
C TYR A 223 -23.08 19.17 -7.76
N GLY A 224 -24.26 19.57 -8.27
CA GLY A 224 -25.14 20.54 -7.62
C GLY A 224 -25.99 19.96 -6.51
N SER A 225 -25.41 19.71 -5.34
CA SER A 225 -26.12 19.44 -4.09
C SER A 225 -25.42 20.13 -2.91
N LEU A 226 -26.17 20.47 -1.86
CA LEU A 226 -25.72 21.35 -0.77
C LEU A 226 -24.92 20.58 0.29
N GLY A 227 -23.67 20.20 -0.03
CA GLY A 227 -22.74 19.53 0.88
C GLY A 227 -21.53 20.40 1.27
N THR A 228 -21.44 20.81 2.54
CA THR A 228 -20.29 21.39 3.26
C THR A 228 -19.18 22.05 2.40
N ALA A 229 -19.52 23.15 1.74
CA ALA A 229 -18.80 23.82 0.65
C ALA A 229 -17.42 24.42 1.02
N MET A 230 -16.34 24.06 0.28
CA MET A 230 -14.94 24.49 0.53
C MET A 230 -13.95 24.18 -0.66
N ALA A 231 -12.67 24.61 -0.60
CA ALA A 231 -11.61 24.49 -1.66
C ALA A 231 -10.12 24.14 -1.21
N VAL A 232 -9.59 22.99 -1.65
CA VAL A 232 -8.38 22.20 -1.25
C VAL A 232 -7.03 22.91 -1.00
N ASN A 233 -6.16 22.33 -0.13
CA ASN A 233 -4.74 22.72 0.08
C ASN A 233 -3.71 21.56 -0.05
N LYS A 234 -2.45 21.90 -0.39
CA LYS A 234 -1.37 20.94 -0.74
C LYS A 234 -0.27 20.80 0.32
N ILE A 235 0.02 19.55 0.69
CA ILE A 235 1.27 18.87 1.11
C ILE A 235 2.32 19.63 1.92
N SER A 236 2.79 20.77 1.41
CA SER A 236 3.97 21.50 1.88
C SER A 236 3.78 22.15 3.25
N GLN A 237 2.53 22.20 3.73
CA GLN A 237 2.12 22.94 4.93
C GLN A 237 1.48 22.05 6.02
N ALA A 238 1.39 20.73 5.82
CA ALA A 238 0.85 19.82 6.84
C ALA A 238 1.68 19.88 8.13
N ASN A 239 0.99 19.93 9.28
CA ASN A 239 1.67 20.01 10.58
C ASN A 239 2.48 18.73 10.84
N ILE A 240 3.68 18.88 11.40
CA ILE A 240 4.63 17.79 11.71
C ILE A 240 4.06 16.86 12.80
N SER A 241 2.88 17.16 13.36
CA SER A 241 2.14 16.42 14.39
C SER A 241 1.33 15.21 13.91
N THR A 242 0.98 15.11 12.62
CA THR A 242 0.09 14.05 12.12
C THR A 242 0.77 12.67 12.10
N GLU A 243 0.06 11.65 12.54
CA GLU A 243 0.46 10.24 12.58
C GLU A 243 -0.10 9.52 11.34
N VAL A 244 0.75 8.92 10.51
CA VAL A 244 0.35 8.34 9.21
C VAL A 244 0.41 6.82 9.27
N ILE A 245 -0.68 6.14 8.89
CA ILE A 245 -0.84 4.68 9.00
C ILE A 245 -1.08 4.08 7.63
N PHE A 246 -0.27 3.08 7.24
CA PHE A 246 -0.44 2.35 5.98
C PHE A 246 -0.97 0.93 6.20
N ASN A 247 -2.03 0.53 5.49
CA ASN A 247 -2.46 -0.87 5.45
C ASN A 247 -2.56 -1.42 4.03
N CYS A 248 -2.28 -2.72 3.90
CA CYS A 248 -2.69 -3.53 2.74
C CYS A 248 -3.33 -4.82 3.28
N GLN A 249 -3.30 -5.93 2.53
CA GLN A 249 -3.77 -7.24 3.03
C GLN A 249 -2.92 -7.72 4.23
N MET A 250 -1.70 -8.24 3.99
CA MET A 250 -0.82 -8.74 5.05
C MET A 250 -0.01 -7.65 5.79
N GLY A 251 -0.13 -6.39 5.37
CA GLY A 251 0.70 -5.30 5.91
C GLY A 251 2.18 -5.40 5.52
N ARG A 252 2.51 -6.17 4.48
CA ARG A 252 3.88 -6.54 4.06
C ARG A 252 4.42 -5.59 2.98
N GLY A 253 4.44 -5.99 1.70
CA GLY A 253 5.11 -5.25 0.63
C GLY A 253 4.57 -3.83 0.41
N ARG A 254 3.29 -3.71 0.04
CA ARG A 254 2.63 -2.41 -0.20
C ARG A 254 2.74 -1.47 1.01
N THR A 255 2.32 -1.90 2.21
CA THR A 255 2.46 -1.13 3.46
C THR A 255 3.88 -0.65 3.72
N THR A 256 4.88 -1.54 3.64
CA THR A 256 6.28 -1.14 3.91
C THR A 256 6.78 -0.13 2.89
N THR A 257 6.29 -0.21 1.64
CA THR A 257 6.62 0.77 0.59
C THR A 257 6.02 2.14 0.91
N GLY A 258 4.75 2.21 1.33
CA GLY A 258 4.13 3.45 1.81
C GLY A 258 4.87 4.05 3.03
N MET A 259 5.23 3.21 4.01
CA MET A 259 6.02 3.65 5.18
C MET A 259 7.38 4.24 4.76
N VAL A 260 8.06 3.65 3.78
CA VAL A 260 9.34 4.18 3.26
C VAL A 260 9.12 5.53 2.56
N ILE A 261 8.08 5.67 1.73
CA ILE A 261 7.75 6.92 1.02
C ILE A 261 7.47 8.05 2.02
N ALA A 262 6.54 7.85 2.97
CA ALA A 262 6.22 8.83 4.01
C ALA A 262 7.45 9.17 4.87
N THR A 263 8.27 8.18 5.22
CA THR A 263 9.50 8.42 6.00
C THR A 263 10.55 9.24 5.21
N LEU A 264 10.68 9.04 3.89
CA LEU A 264 11.53 9.87 3.04
C LEU A 264 11.04 11.33 3.02
N VAL A 265 9.73 11.56 2.87
CA VAL A 265 9.10 12.88 2.91
C VAL A 265 9.27 13.54 4.29
N TYR A 266 8.99 12.82 5.38
CA TYR A 266 9.15 13.31 6.75
C TYR A 266 10.59 13.75 7.05
N LEU A 267 11.57 12.87 6.77
CA LEU A 267 13.00 13.18 6.96
C LEU A 267 13.47 14.34 6.08
N ASN A 268 12.89 14.50 4.88
CA ASN A 268 13.10 15.70 4.09
C ASN A 268 12.55 16.94 4.80
N ARG A 269 11.25 16.98 5.14
CA ARG A 269 10.57 18.12 5.78
C ARG A 269 11.39 18.66 6.97
N ILE A 270 11.79 17.78 7.91
CA ILE A 270 12.57 18.15 9.11
C ILE A 270 14.07 18.40 8.85
N GLY A 271 14.58 18.09 7.64
CA GLY A 271 15.98 18.31 7.26
C GLY A 271 16.96 17.20 7.66
N ALA A 272 16.48 16.10 8.20
CA ALA A 272 17.29 14.96 8.68
C ALA A 272 17.64 13.92 7.58
N SER A 273 17.50 14.28 6.31
CA SER A 273 17.75 13.39 5.16
C SER A 273 19.21 12.97 4.99
N GLY A 274 20.17 13.80 5.40
CA GLY A 274 21.60 13.52 5.23
C GLY A 274 22.08 13.63 3.78
N ILE A 275 21.38 14.40 2.95
CA ILE A 275 21.76 14.71 1.56
C ILE A 275 22.22 16.18 1.49
N PRO A 276 23.45 16.49 1.02
CA PRO A 276 23.94 17.86 0.87
C PRO A 276 23.09 18.66 -0.12
N ARG A 277 22.97 19.98 0.09
CA ARG A 277 22.26 20.88 -0.83
C ARG A 277 23.23 21.42 -1.87
N THR A 278 23.02 21.06 -3.14
CA THR A 278 23.68 21.66 -4.31
C THR A 278 22.61 22.12 -5.30
N ASN A 279 22.88 23.16 -6.08
CA ASN A 279 21.94 23.71 -7.09
C ASN A 279 21.88 22.84 -8.38
N SER A 280 22.31 21.59 -8.27
CA SER A 280 22.55 20.65 -9.37
C SER A 280 22.04 19.24 -9.06
N ILE A 281 21.62 18.95 -7.83
CA ILE A 281 20.96 17.69 -7.46
C ILE A 281 19.75 17.39 -8.37
N GLY A 282 19.60 16.14 -8.77
CA GLY A 282 18.55 15.72 -9.71
C GLY A 282 18.84 16.03 -11.19
N ARG A 283 20.03 16.53 -11.55
CA ARG A 283 20.49 16.54 -12.95
C ARG A 283 20.89 15.14 -13.42
N VAL A 284 20.96 14.96 -14.73
CA VAL A 284 21.37 13.71 -15.38
C VAL A 284 22.66 13.94 -16.16
N PHE A 285 23.63 13.02 -16.00
CA PHE A 285 24.92 13.07 -16.69
C PHE A 285 24.97 12.09 -17.87
N ASN A 286 25.46 12.56 -19.02
CA ASN A 286 25.78 11.74 -20.19
C ASN A 286 27.00 10.83 -19.93
N SER A 287 26.78 9.75 -19.18
CA SER A 287 27.79 8.71 -18.96
C SER A 287 27.95 7.86 -20.22
N GLY A 288 29.03 8.09 -20.96
CA GLY A 288 29.40 7.30 -22.14
C GLY A 288 29.38 5.79 -21.89
N SER A 289 28.91 5.04 -22.89
CA SER A 289 28.58 3.61 -22.80
C SER A 289 29.82 2.73 -22.67
N ASN A 290 30.24 2.46 -21.44
CA ASN A 290 31.10 1.34 -21.07
C ASN A 290 30.67 0.81 -19.71
N ILE A 291 29.75 -0.16 -19.71
CA ILE A 291 29.37 -0.95 -18.55
C ILE A 291 30.08 -2.30 -18.69
N THR A 292 30.99 -2.60 -17.77
CA THR A 292 31.50 -3.96 -17.61
C THR A 292 30.40 -4.79 -16.92
N ASN A 293 29.79 -5.73 -17.64
CA ASN A 293 28.68 -6.56 -17.18
C ASN A 293 29.10 -7.63 -16.14
N ASN A 294 30.09 -7.33 -15.31
CA ASN A 294 30.46 -8.14 -14.15
C ASN A 294 29.39 -7.93 -13.07
N LEU A 295 28.41 -8.86 -13.05
CA LEU A 295 27.43 -9.01 -11.98
C LEU A 295 28.17 -9.11 -10.62
N PRO A 296 27.63 -8.54 -9.53
CA PRO A 296 28.22 -8.73 -8.21
C PRO A 296 28.19 -10.21 -7.83
N ASN A 297 29.37 -10.84 -7.75
CA ASN A 297 29.52 -12.26 -7.41
C ASN A 297 29.58 -12.51 -5.89
N SER A 298 29.80 -11.48 -5.07
CA SER A 298 29.73 -11.60 -3.60
C SER A 298 28.31 -11.38 -3.08
N GLU A 299 27.85 -12.27 -2.20
CA GLU A 299 26.53 -12.17 -1.56
C GLU A 299 26.36 -10.84 -0.80
N GLU A 300 27.43 -10.31 -0.22
CA GLU A 300 27.43 -9.01 0.45
C GLU A 300 27.00 -7.85 -0.45
N ALA A 301 27.52 -7.78 -1.69
CA ALA A 301 27.22 -6.69 -2.61
C ALA A 301 25.77 -6.75 -3.10
N ILE A 302 25.23 -7.96 -3.21
CA ILE A 302 23.81 -8.23 -3.52
C ILE A 302 22.92 -7.73 -2.37
N CYS A 303 23.26 -8.05 -1.11
CA CYS A 303 22.56 -7.53 0.07
C CYS A 303 22.68 -6.00 0.24
N ARG A 304 23.78 -5.39 -0.19
CA ARG A 304 23.96 -3.92 -0.28
C ARG A 304 23.25 -3.28 -1.48
N GLY A 305 22.57 -4.06 -2.34
CA GLY A 305 21.78 -3.55 -3.45
C GLY A 305 22.60 -3.09 -4.66
N GLU A 306 23.84 -3.56 -4.83
CA GLU A 306 24.79 -3.08 -5.86
C GLU A 306 24.55 -3.66 -7.27
N TYR A 307 23.28 -3.91 -7.63
CA TYR A 307 22.89 -4.42 -8.94
C TYR A 307 23.33 -3.48 -10.08
N THR A 308 23.62 -4.03 -11.27
CA THR A 308 24.07 -3.26 -12.45
C THR A 308 23.13 -2.11 -12.80
N LEU A 309 21.82 -2.33 -12.65
CA LEU A 309 20.77 -1.32 -12.78
C LEU A 309 20.99 -0.13 -11.82
N ILE A 310 21.09 -0.41 -10.52
CA ILE A 310 21.23 0.58 -9.44
C ILE A 310 22.59 1.29 -9.54
N ARG A 311 23.66 0.58 -9.89
CA ARG A 311 24.99 1.16 -10.16
C ARG A 311 24.98 2.10 -11.36
N SER A 312 24.12 1.85 -12.36
CA SER A 312 23.92 2.74 -13.49
C SER A 312 23.15 4.00 -13.07
N LEU A 313 22.05 3.83 -12.32
CA LEU A 313 21.26 4.94 -11.77
C LEU A 313 22.13 5.92 -10.97
N ILE A 314 22.84 5.45 -9.94
CA ILE A 314 23.59 6.34 -9.02
C ILE A 314 24.81 7.00 -9.66
N ARG A 315 25.22 6.57 -10.86
CA ARG A 315 26.26 7.22 -11.68
C ARG A 315 25.69 8.27 -12.64
N VAL A 316 24.46 8.07 -13.10
CA VAL A 316 23.79 8.92 -14.10
C VAL A 316 22.99 10.05 -13.44
N LEU A 317 22.36 9.79 -12.29
CA LEU A 317 21.56 10.76 -11.53
C LEU A 317 22.40 11.50 -10.48
N GLU A 318 22.48 12.83 -10.57
CA GLU A 318 23.21 13.66 -9.60
C GLU A 318 22.54 13.63 -8.22
N GLY A 319 23.31 13.28 -7.18
CA GLY A 319 22.81 12.98 -5.84
C GLY A 319 22.26 11.56 -5.67
N GLY A 320 22.36 10.69 -6.69
CA GLY A 320 21.86 9.32 -6.62
C GLY A 320 22.57 8.43 -5.59
N VAL A 321 23.85 8.70 -5.29
CA VAL A 321 24.60 8.00 -4.24
C VAL A 321 24.04 8.34 -2.85
N GLU A 322 23.80 9.61 -2.60
CA GLU A 322 23.18 10.11 -1.37
C GLU A 322 21.72 9.66 -1.27
N GLY A 323 20.98 9.68 -2.39
CA GLY A 323 19.61 9.18 -2.52
C GLY A 323 19.53 7.70 -2.12
N LYS A 324 20.38 6.85 -2.70
CA LYS A 324 20.50 5.44 -2.30
C LYS A 324 20.83 5.30 -0.82
N ARG A 325 21.80 6.06 -0.29
CA ARG A 325 22.16 6.03 1.14
C ARG A 325 20.99 6.42 2.05
N GLN A 326 20.15 7.38 1.65
CA GLN A 326 18.94 7.74 2.40
C GLN A 326 17.89 6.61 2.31
N VAL A 327 17.64 6.07 1.11
CA VAL A 327 16.67 4.98 0.89
C VAL A 327 17.04 3.72 1.66
N ASP A 328 18.31 3.29 1.61
CA ASP A 328 18.80 2.13 2.35
C ASP A 328 18.51 2.28 3.85
N LYS A 329 18.88 3.43 4.43
CA LYS A 329 18.63 3.77 5.84
C LYS A 329 17.13 3.83 6.19
N VAL A 330 16.27 4.22 5.26
CA VAL A 330 14.81 4.28 5.50
C VAL A 330 14.15 2.91 5.35
N ILE A 331 14.57 2.10 4.37
CA ILE A 331 14.14 0.70 4.26
C ILE A 331 14.44 -0.03 5.56
N ASP A 332 15.62 0.16 6.14
CA ASP A 332 16.02 -0.52 7.39
C ASP A 332 15.15 -0.09 8.59
N LYS A 333 14.68 1.17 8.64
CA LYS A 333 13.70 1.65 9.64
C LYS A 333 12.30 1.05 9.47
N CYS A 334 11.95 0.60 8.27
CA CYS A 334 10.65 0.00 7.96
C CYS A 334 10.72 -1.54 7.86
N ALA A 335 11.92 -2.12 7.98
CA ALA A 335 12.23 -3.53 7.66
C ALA A 335 11.59 -4.57 8.60
N SER A 336 10.96 -4.15 9.70
CA SER A 336 10.43 -5.01 10.77
C SER A 336 9.45 -6.11 10.29
N MET A 337 8.79 -5.93 9.13
CA MET A 337 8.01 -6.99 8.48
C MET A 337 8.67 -7.54 7.20
N GLN A 338 9.43 -6.73 6.46
CA GLN A 338 10.18 -7.12 5.26
C GLN A 338 11.22 -6.05 4.91
N ASN A 339 12.51 -6.39 4.82
CA ASN A 339 13.51 -5.53 4.17
C ASN A 339 13.43 -5.71 2.65
N LEU A 340 13.26 -4.63 1.88
CA LEU A 340 13.20 -4.68 0.42
C LEU A 340 14.49 -5.22 -0.20
N ARG A 341 15.65 -4.86 0.34
CA ARG A 341 16.98 -5.25 -0.20
C ARG A 341 17.25 -6.75 0.00
N GLU A 342 16.91 -7.27 1.18
CA GLU A 342 16.99 -8.70 1.51
C GLU A 342 15.99 -9.53 0.68
N ALA A 343 14.80 -8.98 0.40
CA ALA A 343 13.82 -9.65 -0.46
C ALA A 343 14.33 -9.78 -1.91
N ILE A 344 14.90 -8.74 -2.51
CA ILE A 344 15.53 -8.82 -3.85
C ILE A 344 16.65 -9.87 -3.86
N ALA A 345 17.52 -9.86 -2.84
CA ALA A 345 18.58 -10.86 -2.69
C ALA A 345 18.04 -12.29 -2.57
N THR A 346 16.93 -12.47 -1.83
CA THR A 346 16.24 -13.76 -1.66
C THR A 346 15.66 -14.26 -2.98
N TYR A 347 14.95 -13.42 -3.76
CA TYR A 347 14.44 -13.82 -5.07
C TYR A 347 15.58 -14.13 -6.06
N ARG A 348 16.67 -13.36 -6.08
CA ARG A 348 17.86 -13.70 -6.88
C ARG A 348 18.41 -15.09 -6.54
N ASN A 349 18.51 -15.40 -5.25
CA ASN A 349 19.03 -16.69 -4.80
C ASN A 349 18.03 -17.84 -5.01
N SER A 350 16.72 -17.57 -5.09
CA SER A 350 15.70 -18.51 -5.59
C SER A 350 15.96 -18.83 -7.07
N ILE A 351 16.05 -17.82 -7.94
CA ILE A 351 16.24 -17.98 -9.39
C ILE A 351 17.45 -18.87 -9.72
N LEU A 352 18.56 -18.68 -9.02
CA LEU A 352 19.80 -19.48 -9.22
C LEU A 352 19.72 -20.92 -8.71
N ARG A 353 18.80 -21.23 -7.79
CA ARG A 353 18.70 -22.55 -7.13
C ARG A 353 17.45 -23.33 -7.53
N GLN A 354 16.53 -22.73 -8.27
CA GLN A 354 15.24 -23.32 -8.64
C GLN A 354 15.35 -24.14 -9.94
N PRO A 355 15.22 -25.48 -9.90
CA PRO A 355 15.22 -26.31 -11.11
C PRO A 355 13.90 -26.23 -11.88
N ASP A 356 12.79 -25.92 -11.19
CA ASP A 356 11.45 -25.78 -11.77
C ASP A 356 11.34 -24.46 -12.54
N GLU A 357 11.12 -24.55 -13.85
CA GLU A 357 11.07 -23.39 -14.75
C GLU A 357 9.94 -22.42 -14.43
N MET A 358 8.75 -22.91 -14.06
CA MET A 358 7.60 -22.06 -13.73
C MET A 358 7.84 -21.31 -12.40
N LYS A 359 8.41 -21.97 -11.40
CA LYS A 359 8.79 -21.33 -10.12
C LYS A 359 9.98 -20.38 -10.30
N ARG A 360 10.89 -20.65 -11.24
CA ARG A 360 12.02 -19.78 -11.60
C ARG A 360 11.53 -18.50 -12.27
N GLU A 361 10.60 -18.61 -13.22
CA GLU A 361 9.99 -17.47 -13.90
C GLU A 361 9.16 -16.61 -12.94
N ALA A 362 8.35 -17.23 -12.07
CA ALA A 362 7.67 -16.50 -11.00
C ALA A 362 8.65 -15.77 -10.06
N SER A 363 9.78 -16.40 -9.70
CA SER A 363 10.83 -15.76 -8.90
C SER A 363 11.51 -14.60 -9.64
N LEU A 364 11.65 -14.69 -10.97
CA LEU A 364 12.20 -13.63 -11.83
C LEU A 364 11.27 -12.43 -11.90
N SER A 365 9.97 -12.65 -12.09
CA SER A 365 8.95 -11.59 -12.07
C SER A 365 8.99 -10.78 -10.76
N PHE A 366 8.95 -11.46 -9.60
CA PHE A 366 9.07 -10.79 -8.30
C PHE A 366 10.43 -10.07 -8.12
N PHE A 367 11.54 -10.65 -8.61
CA PHE A 367 12.85 -10.00 -8.56
C PHE A 367 12.86 -8.67 -9.35
N VAL A 368 12.28 -8.65 -10.55
CA VAL A 368 12.20 -7.45 -11.40
C VAL A 368 11.33 -6.38 -10.75
N GLU A 369 10.10 -6.72 -10.34
CA GLU A 369 9.17 -5.76 -9.70
C GLU A 369 9.74 -5.18 -8.39
N TYR A 370 10.43 -5.98 -7.58
CA TYR A 370 11.08 -5.50 -6.36
C TYR A 370 12.32 -4.63 -6.64
N LEU A 371 13.09 -4.93 -7.69
CA LEU A 371 14.25 -4.15 -8.11
C LEU A 371 13.84 -2.81 -8.75
N GLU A 372 12.76 -2.81 -9.54
CA GLU A 372 12.11 -1.59 -10.06
C GLU A 372 11.59 -0.72 -8.90
N ARG A 373 10.91 -1.31 -7.90
CA ARG A 373 10.48 -0.60 -6.69
C ARG A 373 11.64 0.08 -5.96
N TYR A 374 12.77 -0.61 -5.82
CA TYR A 374 13.98 -0.04 -5.22
C TYR A 374 14.61 1.06 -6.08
N TYR A 375 14.57 0.94 -7.41
CA TYR A 375 15.00 1.97 -8.35
C TYR A 375 14.17 3.26 -8.20
N PHE A 376 12.83 3.16 -8.27
CA PHE A 376 11.96 4.33 -8.15
C PHE A 376 12.09 5.01 -6.79
N LEU A 377 12.26 4.27 -5.69
CA LEU A 377 12.52 4.84 -4.38
C LEU A 377 13.78 5.72 -4.34
N ILE A 378 14.84 5.36 -5.08
CA ILE A 378 16.08 6.17 -5.19
C ILE A 378 15.83 7.43 -6.02
N CYS A 379 15.14 7.32 -7.15
CA CYS A 379 14.74 8.49 -7.95
C CYS A 379 13.87 9.46 -7.14
N PHE A 380 12.87 8.93 -6.43
CA PHE A 380 11.97 9.68 -5.56
C PHE A 380 12.72 10.41 -4.44
N ALA A 381 13.68 9.73 -3.79
CA ALA A 381 14.50 10.32 -2.75
C ALA A 381 15.35 11.50 -3.28
N VAL A 382 15.81 11.47 -4.53
CA VAL A 382 16.52 12.61 -5.15
C VAL A 382 15.54 13.73 -5.53
N TYR A 383 14.41 13.39 -6.17
CA TYR A 383 13.35 14.33 -6.55
C TYR A 383 12.89 15.22 -5.39
N ILE A 384 12.60 14.64 -4.21
CA ILE A 384 12.14 15.44 -3.06
C ILE A 384 13.19 16.46 -2.58
N HIS A 385 14.49 16.28 -2.88
CA HIS A 385 15.53 17.28 -2.58
C HIS A 385 15.74 18.31 -3.68
N SER A 386 15.56 17.97 -4.97
CA SER A 386 15.61 18.98 -6.04
C SER A 386 14.41 19.93 -5.94
N GLU A 387 13.21 19.38 -5.78
CA GLU A 387 11.96 20.17 -5.71
C GLU A 387 11.65 20.68 -4.28
N ARG A 388 12.66 20.72 -3.39
CA ARG A 388 12.49 21.11 -1.98
C ARG A 388 12.03 22.56 -1.78
N ALA A 389 12.20 23.41 -2.79
CA ALA A 389 11.61 24.76 -2.82
C ALA A 389 10.10 24.69 -3.08
N ALA A 390 9.66 23.97 -4.11
CA ALA A 390 8.26 23.72 -4.44
C ALA A 390 7.50 23.05 -3.28
N LEU A 391 8.12 22.09 -2.59
CA LEU A 391 7.60 21.48 -1.35
C LEU A 391 7.55 22.43 -0.13
N ARG A 392 7.68 23.75 -0.32
CA ARG A 392 7.57 24.80 0.71
C ARG A 392 6.92 26.11 0.25
N SER A 393 7.03 26.52 -1.02
CA SER A 393 6.40 27.73 -1.55
C SER A 393 4.99 27.46 -2.10
N SER A 394 4.07 28.42 -1.96
CA SER A 394 2.73 28.37 -2.59
C SER A 394 2.75 28.81 -4.07
N SER A 395 3.79 28.41 -4.80
CA SER A 395 4.04 28.78 -6.20
C SER A 395 3.43 27.74 -7.15
N PHE A 396 2.82 28.17 -8.25
CA PHE A 396 2.18 27.25 -9.21
C PHE A 396 3.18 26.32 -9.93
N ASP A 397 4.46 26.67 -9.95
CA ASP A 397 5.55 25.87 -10.50
C ASP A 397 5.89 24.67 -9.59
N HIS A 398 5.02 23.66 -9.60
CA HIS A 398 5.24 22.35 -8.97
C HIS A 398 5.36 21.28 -10.05
N THR A 399 6.58 20.84 -10.34
CA THR A 399 6.81 19.64 -11.14
C THR A 399 6.45 18.42 -10.29
N SER A 400 5.58 17.53 -10.79
CA SER A 400 5.25 16.27 -10.13
C SER A 400 6.42 15.27 -10.21
N PHE A 401 6.41 14.19 -9.43
CA PHE A 401 7.39 13.11 -9.57
C PHE A 401 7.27 12.44 -10.94
N SER A 402 6.05 12.19 -11.41
CA SER A 402 5.85 11.62 -12.74
C SER A 402 6.34 12.55 -13.86
N ASP A 403 6.17 13.87 -13.76
CA ASP A 403 6.70 14.83 -14.74
C ASP A 403 8.22 15.00 -14.63
N TRP A 404 8.77 14.96 -13.41
CA TRP A 404 10.22 14.96 -13.17
C TRP A 404 10.89 13.70 -13.76
N MET A 405 10.23 12.55 -13.71
CA MET A 405 10.66 11.32 -14.38
C MET A 405 10.53 11.43 -15.90
N LYS A 406 9.37 11.86 -16.44
CA LYS A 406 9.15 12.09 -17.89
C LYS A 406 10.20 13.02 -18.51
N ALA A 407 10.66 14.04 -17.77
CA ALA A 407 11.71 14.96 -18.19
C ALA A 407 13.13 14.35 -18.23
N ARG A 408 13.30 13.07 -17.88
CA ARG A 408 14.58 12.36 -17.77
C ARG A 408 14.52 10.97 -18.47
N PRO A 409 14.35 10.92 -19.81
CA PRO A 409 14.21 9.67 -20.58
C PRO A 409 15.39 8.70 -20.41
N GLU A 410 16.56 9.18 -19.97
CA GLU A 410 17.73 8.38 -19.65
C GLU A 410 17.47 7.41 -18.47
N LEU A 411 16.57 7.76 -17.55
CA LEU A 411 16.23 6.90 -16.40
C LEU A 411 15.43 5.67 -16.85
N TYR A 412 14.38 5.86 -17.66
CA TYR A 412 13.66 4.75 -18.31
C TYR A 412 14.59 3.90 -19.19
N SER A 413 15.54 4.54 -19.88
CA SER A 413 16.58 3.88 -20.68
C SER A 413 17.58 3.06 -19.85
N ILE A 414 17.55 3.17 -18.51
CA ILE A 414 18.28 2.29 -17.59
C ILE A 414 17.36 1.16 -17.10
N ILE A 415 16.08 1.43 -16.78
CA ILE A 415 15.10 0.41 -16.33
C ILE A 415 14.93 -0.70 -17.37
N HIS A 416 14.87 -0.35 -18.66
CA HIS A 416 14.61 -1.31 -19.74
C HIS A 416 15.89 -1.92 -20.35
N ARG A 417 16.89 -2.27 -19.52
CA ARG A 417 18.16 -2.91 -19.91
C ARG A 417 18.47 -4.18 -19.12
#